data_AF-A0A963K4N7-F1
#
_entry.id   AF-A0A963K4N7-F1
#
_cell.length_a   1.000
_cell.length_b   1.000
_cell.length_c   1.000
_cell.angle_alpha   90.00
_cell.angle_beta   90.00
_cell.angle_gamma   90.00
#
_symmetry.space_group_name_H-M   'P 1'
#
loop_
_entity.id
_entity.type
_entity.pdbx_description
1 polymer ?
#
loop_
_entity_poly.entity_id
_entity_poly.type
_entity_poly.pdbx_seq_one_letter_code
_entity_poly.pdbx_strand_id
1 'polypeptide(L)'
;MRSLHRYASDGMVLFMLLHLLREFSLDRYRGSRWFTWVTGVVIIWLVYISGITGYWLVWDELAQFVAIRSSELVDAIGIFGEPIARNFLTPGSLDDRFFSLMLFLHIAIPLILLMVMWIHLQRVTRPEINPARGLAILMLVAFVALALALPATSQAPADLGLVLGRIGLDWYYLGTYPLIDLIGARGLLGLLGVITVILVALPLMPPMRRPPAATVNLEFCNGCERCVHDCPYEAVKLVPRTDGLPFQHEARVDPSLCVSCGICTGACPTATPFRQRGRMVAGIELPHLALKDLRALTDKAALGLTGDRRVIAIGCDHGVELKGLGDPAVGVVRLPCTGMLPPSFIDYILARDLADGVVLTGCAEEACQNRNGIAWTEARIEGRRDPYLRQRVPRERILRVWPGKTGTKALARAIEAFRATLPEQPSAKAAKRQPAPAGPAVTGDG
;
A
#
# COMPACT_ATOMS: atom_id res chain seq x y z
N MET A 1 27.17 -13.00 20.18
CA MET A 1 26.36 -11.76 20.33
C MET A 1 26.81 -10.64 19.39
N ARG A 2 28.09 -10.21 19.39
CA ARG A 2 28.61 -9.17 18.48
C ARG A 2 28.28 -9.43 16.99
N SER A 3 28.69 -10.58 16.46
CA SER A 3 28.48 -10.91 15.04
C SER A 3 27.00 -10.98 14.67
N LEU A 4 26.16 -11.47 15.57
CA LEU A 4 24.71 -11.48 15.37
C LEU A 4 24.14 -10.05 15.30
N HIS A 5 24.54 -9.16 16.23
CA HIS A 5 24.13 -7.75 16.20
C HIS A 5 24.59 -7.07 14.91
N ARG A 6 25.81 -7.36 14.46
CA ARG A 6 26.35 -6.86 13.19
C ARG A 6 25.52 -7.28 11.99
N TYR A 7 25.33 -8.58 11.78
CA TYR A 7 24.57 -9.06 10.62
C TYR A 7 23.08 -8.67 10.66
N ALA A 8 22.50 -8.53 11.86
CA ALA A 8 21.14 -8.00 11.99
C ALA A 8 21.06 -6.53 11.56
N SER A 9 22.08 -5.72 11.86
CA SER A 9 22.18 -4.32 11.41
C SER A 9 22.28 -4.23 9.88
N ASP A 10 23.09 -5.09 9.27
CA ASP A 10 23.22 -5.15 7.79
C ASP A 10 21.90 -5.58 7.14
N GLY A 11 21.24 -6.58 7.74
CA GLY A 11 19.90 -7.01 7.37
C GLY A 11 18.88 -5.87 7.46
N MET A 12 18.92 -5.05 8.51
CA MET A 12 18.03 -3.89 8.66
C MET A 12 18.15 -2.92 7.47
N VAL A 13 19.37 -2.60 7.03
CA VAL A 13 19.59 -1.74 5.86
C VAL A 13 19.06 -2.41 4.58
N LEU A 14 19.35 -3.69 4.38
CA LEU A 14 18.87 -4.43 3.20
C LEU A 14 17.34 -4.44 3.11
N PHE A 15 16.64 -4.81 4.19
CA PHE A 15 15.18 -4.87 4.20
C PHE A 15 14.54 -3.50 4.12
N MET A 16 15.17 -2.46 4.69
CA MET A 16 14.75 -1.07 4.52
C MET A 16 14.80 -0.64 3.04
N LEU A 17 15.87 -0.97 2.31
CA LEU A 17 15.98 -0.68 0.88
C LEU A 17 14.94 -1.45 0.04
N LEU A 18 14.73 -2.74 0.35
CA LEU A 18 13.69 -3.54 -0.30
C LEU A 18 12.29 -2.99 -0.03
N HIS A 19 12.03 -2.52 1.20
CA HIS A 19 10.79 -1.87 1.56
C HIS A 19 10.57 -0.57 0.77
N LEU A 20 11.59 0.30 0.72
CA LEU A 20 11.54 1.55 -0.07
C LEU A 20 11.27 1.26 -1.55
N LEU A 21 11.98 0.28 -2.13
CA LEU A 21 11.81 -0.12 -3.54
C LEU A 21 10.41 -0.68 -3.82
N ARG A 22 9.87 -1.52 -2.92
CA ARG A 22 8.51 -2.06 -3.03
C ARG A 22 7.48 -0.95 -3.03
N GLU A 23 7.53 -0.04 -2.06
CA GLU A 23 6.55 1.03 -1.94
C GLU A 23 6.66 2.05 -3.09
N PHE A 24 7.88 2.31 -3.58
CA PHE A 24 8.11 3.07 -4.81
C PHE A 24 7.49 2.39 -6.04
N SER A 25 7.77 1.10 -6.25
CA SER A 25 7.29 0.32 -7.39
C SER A 25 5.77 0.13 -7.41
N LEU A 26 5.12 0.19 -6.25
CA LEU A 26 3.68 0.10 -6.10
C LEU A 26 2.97 1.47 -6.11
N ASP A 27 3.70 2.56 -6.35
CA ASP A 27 3.22 3.95 -6.31
C ASP A 27 2.54 4.30 -4.96
N ARG A 28 3.01 3.70 -3.87
CA ARG A 28 2.46 3.82 -2.51
C ARG A 28 3.06 4.97 -1.70
N TYR A 29 3.56 5.99 -2.37
CA TYR A 29 4.18 7.17 -1.74
C TYR A 29 3.40 8.47 -1.93
N ARG A 30 2.29 8.43 -2.68
CA ARG A 30 1.47 9.61 -3.03
C ARG A 30 0.10 9.59 -2.35
N GLY A 31 -0.67 10.66 -2.53
CA GLY A 31 -2.04 10.78 -2.03
C GLY A 31 -2.08 10.57 -0.51
N SER A 32 -2.98 9.72 -0.02
CA SER A 32 -3.10 9.44 1.42
C SER A 32 -1.84 8.89 2.13
N ARG A 33 -0.84 8.42 1.37
CA ARG A 33 0.39 7.80 1.90
C ARG A 33 1.60 8.73 1.89
N TRP A 34 1.46 9.98 1.43
CA TRP A 34 2.57 10.94 1.39
C TRP A 34 3.23 11.12 2.76
N PHE A 35 2.42 11.16 3.83
CA PHE A 35 2.89 11.33 5.20
C PHE A 35 3.73 10.13 5.67
N THR A 36 3.26 8.91 5.39
CA THR A 36 4.01 7.67 5.68
C THR A 36 5.32 7.64 4.89
N TRP A 37 5.31 8.08 3.64
CA TRP A 37 6.54 8.16 2.84
C TRP A 37 7.58 9.12 3.44
N VAL A 38 7.18 10.35 3.78
CA VAL A 38 8.10 11.36 4.35
C VAL A 38 8.66 10.90 5.70
N THR A 39 7.82 10.33 6.57
CA THR A 39 8.29 9.75 7.84
C THR A 39 9.24 8.57 7.61
N GLY A 40 9.07 7.79 6.54
CA GLY A 40 10.00 6.74 6.11
C GLY A 40 11.37 7.29 5.72
N VAL A 41 11.43 8.44 5.03
CA VAL A 41 12.71 9.12 4.71
C VAL A 41 13.45 9.55 5.99
N VAL A 42 12.73 10.03 7.00
CA VAL A 42 13.32 10.35 8.31
C VAL A 42 13.87 9.10 8.99
N ILE A 43 13.14 7.98 8.97
CA ILE A 43 13.60 6.70 9.53
C ILE A 43 14.88 6.22 8.85
N ILE A 44 15.00 6.35 7.52
CA ILE A 44 16.23 5.99 6.79
C ILE A 44 17.44 6.71 7.38
N TRP A 45 17.34 8.03 7.60
CA TRP A 45 18.41 8.80 8.21
C TRP A 45 18.73 8.34 9.65
N LEU A 46 17.71 8.09 10.47
CA LEU A 46 17.92 7.59 11.84
C LEU A 46 18.62 6.22 11.87
N VAL A 47 18.29 5.31 10.94
CA VAL A 47 18.97 4.01 10.80
C VAL A 47 20.44 4.21 10.45
N TYR A 48 20.75 5.09 9.48
CA TYR A 48 22.13 5.38 9.09
C TYR A 48 22.93 6.01 10.23
N ILE A 49 22.39 7.03 10.93
CA ILE A 49 23.08 7.69 12.05
C ILE A 49 23.31 6.68 13.21
N SER A 50 22.31 5.85 13.53
CA SER A 50 22.46 4.79 14.54
C SER A 50 23.55 3.78 14.15
N GLY A 51 23.59 3.36 12.88
CA GLY A 51 24.65 2.47 12.39
C GLY A 51 26.03 3.08 12.53
N ILE A 52 26.24 4.31 12.01
CA ILE A 52 27.52 5.01 12.07
C ILE A 52 28.01 5.19 13.51
N THR A 53 27.14 5.65 14.43
CA THR A 53 27.51 5.77 15.85
C THR A 53 27.87 4.42 16.49
N GLY A 54 27.28 3.32 16.01
CA GLY A 54 27.65 1.96 16.44
C GLY A 54 29.05 1.55 16.00
N TYR A 55 29.49 1.96 14.80
CA TYR A 55 30.88 1.74 14.36
C TYR A 55 31.88 2.50 15.23
N TRP A 56 31.57 3.74 15.61
CA TRP A 56 32.46 4.56 16.43
C TRP A 56 32.78 3.89 17.77
N LEU A 57 31.82 3.16 18.37
CA LEU A 57 31.99 2.48 19.65
C LEU A 57 32.96 1.28 19.60
N VAL A 58 33.28 0.74 18.43
CA VAL A 58 34.21 -0.39 18.30
C VAL A 58 35.66 0.05 18.54
N TRP A 59 35.98 1.28 18.14
CA TRP A 59 37.30 1.90 18.27
C TRP A 59 38.48 1.08 17.69
N ASP A 60 38.26 0.49 16.51
CA ASP A 60 39.31 -0.08 15.66
C ASP A 60 39.71 0.86 14.51
N GLU A 61 40.67 0.47 13.65
CA GLU A 61 41.10 1.25 12.48
C GLU A 61 39.92 1.68 11.58
N LEU A 62 38.91 0.82 11.43
CA LEU A 62 37.69 1.12 10.70
C LEU A 62 36.87 2.20 11.41
N ALA A 63 36.68 2.09 12.72
CA ALA A 63 35.99 3.10 13.52
C ALA A 63 36.68 4.47 13.43
N GLN A 64 38.01 4.51 13.49
CA GLN A 64 38.80 5.74 13.31
C GLN A 64 38.55 6.37 11.95
N PHE A 65 38.61 5.59 10.86
CA PHE A 65 38.29 6.07 9.53
C PHE A 65 36.87 6.62 9.45
N VAL A 66 35.89 5.85 9.92
CA VAL A 66 34.48 6.25 9.88
C VAL A 66 34.26 7.52 10.70
N ALA A 67 34.92 7.65 11.86
CA ALA A 67 34.80 8.82 12.72
C ALA A 67 35.34 10.08 12.06
N ILE A 68 36.56 10.04 11.54
CA ILE A 68 37.18 11.18 10.83
C ILE A 68 36.30 11.61 9.65
N ARG A 69 35.90 10.66 8.79
CA ARG A 69 35.13 10.95 7.56
C ARG A 69 33.71 11.41 7.84
N SER A 70 33.07 10.85 8.87
CA SER A 70 31.77 11.34 9.36
C SER A 70 31.88 12.77 9.90
N SER A 71 32.94 13.07 10.65
CA SER A 71 33.16 14.42 11.18
C SER A 71 33.44 15.43 10.07
N GLU A 72 34.23 15.07 9.04
CA GLU A 72 34.41 15.90 7.85
C GLU A 72 33.08 16.21 7.14
N LEU A 73 32.17 15.22 7.05
CA LEU A 73 30.83 15.40 6.50
C LEU A 73 29.97 16.37 7.33
N VAL A 74 30.03 16.27 8.66
CA VAL A 74 29.30 17.19 9.56
C VAL A 74 29.89 18.60 9.52
N ASP A 75 31.22 18.72 9.46
CA ASP A 75 31.93 19.99 9.34
C ASP A 75 31.62 20.69 8.02
N ALA A 76 31.40 19.92 6.95
CA ALA A 76 30.99 20.43 5.65
C ALA A 76 29.62 21.16 5.66
N ILE A 77 28.77 20.92 6.67
CA ILE A 77 27.49 21.63 6.86
C ILE A 77 27.72 23.09 7.24
N GLY A 78 28.84 23.40 7.93
CA GLY A 78 29.22 24.77 8.29
C GLY A 78 28.41 25.42 9.41
N ILE A 79 27.72 24.63 10.24
CA ILE A 79 26.92 25.13 11.38
C ILE A 79 27.79 25.35 12.63
N PHE A 80 28.89 24.61 12.76
CA PHE A 80 29.78 24.66 13.93
C PHE A 80 30.94 25.64 13.71
N GLY A 81 31.28 26.40 14.76
CA GLY A 81 32.36 27.39 14.71
C GLY A 81 33.77 26.79 14.65
N GLU A 82 33.95 25.57 15.17
CA GLU A 82 35.19 24.79 15.05
C GLU A 82 34.89 23.41 14.44
N PRO A 83 35.78 22.87 13.58
CA PRO A 83 35.61 21.53 13.00
C PRO A 83 35.63 20.44 14.08
N ILE A 84 34.63 19.57 14.08
CA ILE A 84 34.55 18.38 14.94
C ILE A 84 35.70 17.42 14.60
N ALA A 85 36.14 17.35 13.34
CA ALA A 85 37.26 16.53 12.91
C ALA A 85 38.56 16.85 13.65
N ARG A 86 38.70 18.07 14.21
CA ARG A 86 39.84 18.49 15.02
C ARG A 86 40.06 17.59 16.25
N ASN A 87 38.97 17.05 16.83
CA ASN A 87 39.04 16.19 18.00
C ASN A 87 39.73 14.84 17.73
N PHE A 88 39.99 14.50 16.47
CA PHE A 88 40.65 13.26 16.05
C PHE A 88 42.10 13.50 15.58
N LEU A 89 42.65 14.72 15.72
CA LEU A 89 44.01 15.04 15.27
C LEU A 89 45.10 14.62 16.28
N THR A 90 44.78 14.54 17.57
CA THR A 90 45.75 14.13 18.59
C THR A 90 45.14 13.10 19.55
N PRO A 91 45.92 12.12 20.04
CA PRO A 91 45.43 11.15 21.02
C PRO A 91 44.86 11.78 22.29
N GLY A 92 45.37 12.95 22.69
CA GLY A 92 44.96 13.65 23.91
C GLY A 92 43.66 14.47 23.80
N SER A 93 43.06 14.59 22.62
CA SER A 93 41.79 15.33 22.45
C SER A 93 40.53 14.50 22.65
N LEU A 94 40.65 13.17 22.80
CA LEU A 94 39.52 12.28 23.09
C LEU A 94 39.58 11.81 24.54
N ASP A 95 38.56 12.17 25.31
CA ASP A 95 38.40 11.83 26.73
C ASP A 95 37.25 10.82 26.94
N ASP A 96 37.18 10.17 28.09
CA ASP A 96 36.16 9.15 28.43
C ASP A 96 34.71 9.67 28.28
N ARG A 97 34.54 10.99 28.45
CA ARG A 97 33.27 11.69 28.24
C ARG A 97 32.76 11.59 26.80
N PHE A 98 33.66 11.59 25.82
CA PHE A 98 33.30 11.45 24.41
C PHE A 98 32.68 10.07 24.14
N PHE A 99 33.32 9.00 24.62
CA PHE A 99 32.80 7.64 24.46
C PHE A 99 31.49 7.43 25.22
N SER A 100 31.35 8.03 26.40
CA SER A 100 30.11 8.04 27.17
C SER A 100 28.96 8.72 26.40
N LEU A 101 29.25 9.87 25.77
CA LEU A 101 28.29 10.57 24.91
C LEU A 101 27.92 9.74 23.68
N MET A 102 28.89 9.10 23.03
CA MET A 102 28.65 8.26 21.85
C MET A 102 27.78 7.05 22.19
N LEU A 103 28.00 6.41 23.35
CA LEU A 103 27.16 5.31 23.83
C LEU A 103 25.72 5.81 24.08
N PHE A 104 25.57 6.95 24.75
CA PHE A 104 24.26 7.55 24.99
C PHE A 104 23.54 7.86 23.68
N LEU A 105 24.23 8.46 22.71
CA LEU A 105 23.68 8.79 21.40
C LEU A 105 23.27 7.52 20.63
N HIS A 106 24.11 6.49 20.64
CA HIS A 106 23.83 5.22 19.97
C HIS A 106 22.61 4.49 20.55
N ILE A 107 22.29 4.69 21.84
CA ILE A 107 21.07 4.15 22.46
C ILE A 107 19.87 5.08 22.23
N ALA A 108 20.06 6.40 22.32
CA ALA A 108 19.00 7.38 22.17
C ALA A 108 18.42 7.41 20.75
N ILE A 109 19.25 7.29 19.71
CA ILE A 109 18.78 7.32 18.31
C ILE A 109 17.80 6.18 18.00
N PRO A 110 18.07 4.90 18.33
CA PRO A 110 17.10 3.81 18.20
C PRO A 110 15.78 4.07 18.95
N LEU A 111 15.82 4.67 20.14
CA LEU A 111 14.59 5.01 20.88
C LEU A 111 13.76 6.06 20.15
N ILE A 112 14.41 7.08 19.57
CA ILE A 112 13.76 8.07 18.71
C ILE A 112 13.22 7.39 17.44
N LEU A 113 14.00 6.49 16.84
CA LEU A 113 13.57 5.70 15.68
C LEU A 113 12.31 4.90 15.99
N LEU A 114 12.21 4.26 17.17
CA LEU A 114 11.00 3.53 17.58
C LEU A 114 9.78 4.48 17.71
N MET A 115 9.97 5.68 18.24
CA MET A 115 8.91 6.71 18.30
C MET A 115 8.46 7.12 16.89
N VAL A 116 9.41 7.39 15.98
CA VAL A 116 9.08 7.76 14.59
C VAL A 116 8.46 6.58 13.83
N MET A 117 8.88 5.35 14.11
CA MET A 117 8.28 4.13 13.56
C MET A 117 6.80 4.02 13.97
N TRP A 118 6.48 4.32 15.23
CA TRP A 118 5.08 4.39 15.67
C TRP A 118 4.29 5.42 14.85
N ILE A 119 4.83 6.64 14.64
CA ILE A 119 4.21 7.67 13.79
C ILE A 119 4.03 7.20 12.34
N HIS A 120 5.05 6.52 11.79
CA HIS A 120 5.05 5.99 10.42
C HIS A 120 3.90 4.99 10.20
N LEU A 121 3.61 4.16 11.21
CA LEU A 121 2.57 3.14 11.18
C LEU A 121 1.14 3.67 11.44
N GLN A 122 0.97 4.82 12.12
CA GLN A 122 -0.35 5.37 12.49
C GLN A 122 -1.33 5.52 11.32
N ARG A 123 -0.84 5.84 10.12
CA ARG A 123 -1.67 6.03 8.91
C ARG A 123 -1.74 4.80 8.01
N VAL A 124 -1.16 3.68 8.45
CA VAL A 124 -1.26 2.38 7.78
C VAL A 124 -2.38 1.58 8.44
N THR A 125 -3.35 1.16 7.65
CA THR A 125 -4.46 0.33 8.14
C THR A 125 -3.99 -1.11 8.26
N ARG A 126 -4.08 -1.69 9.47
CA ARG A 126 -3.66 -3.07 9.78
C ARG A 126 -2.22 -3.39 9.34
N PRO A 127 -1.20 -2.70 9.89
CA PRO A 127 0.18 -3.06 9.61
C PRO A 127 0.48 -4.42 10.24
N GLU A 128 0.83 -5.41 9.42
CA GLU A 128 1.51 -6.61 9.91
C GLU A 128 2.94 -6.25 10.26
N ILE A 129 3.19 -6.05 11.56
CA ILE A 129 4.52 -5.68 12.08
C ILE A 129 5.43 -6.91 12.13
N ASN A 130 4.85 -8.09 12.38
CA ASN A 130 5.60 -9.33 12.52
C ASN A 130 5.59 -10.12 11.21
N PRO A 131 6.75 -10.60 10.73
CA PRO A 131 6.79 -11.50 9.60
C PRO A 131 6.13 -12.85 9.94
N ALA A 132 5.72 -13.60 8.92
CA ALA A 132 5.24 -14.97 9.09
C ALA A 132 6.27 -15.81 9.89
N ARG A 133 5.80 -16.62 10.85
CA ARG A 133 6.67 -17.34 11.80
C ARG A 133 7.78 -18.16 11.12
N GLY A 134 7.47 -18.80 9.99
CA GLY A 134 8.47 -19.55 9.22
C GLY A 134 9.59 -18.68 8.67
N LEU A 135 9.26 -17.47 8.17
CA LEU A 135 10.25 -16.51 7.69
C LEU A 135 11.09 -15.96 8.86
N ALA A 136 10.47 -15.65 10.00
CA ALA A 136 11.17 -15.17 11.18
C ALA A 136 12.21 -16.18 11.67
N ILE A 137 11.82 -17.46 11.78
CA ILE A 137 12.72 -18.55 12.18
C ILE A 137 13.85 -18.72 11.16
N LEU A 138 13.52 -18.74 9.86
CA LEU A 138 14.51 -18.88 8.81
C LEU A 138 15.55 -17.75 8.86
N MET A 139 15.11 -16.50 9.04
CA MET A 139 16.01 -15.35 9.16
C MET A 139 16.88 -15.44 10.41
N LEU A 140 16.32 -15.80 11.56
CA LEU A 140 17.08 -15.98 12.80
C LEU A 140 18.15 -17.07 12.63
N VAL A 141 17.78 -18.22 12.07
CA VAL A 141 18.70 -19.33 11.78
C VAL A 141 19.79 -18.88 10.81
N ALA A 142 19.42 -18.15 9.74
CA ALA A 142 20.38 -17.64 8.77
C ALA A 142 21.40 -16.68 9.41
N PHE A 143 20.96 -15.72 10.23
CA PHE A 143 21.87 -14.79 10.91
C PHE A 143 22.74 -15.47 11.96
N VAL A 144 22.22 -16.46 12.69
CA VAL A 144 23.01 -17.26 13.64
C VAL A 144 24.04 -18.12 12.89
N ALA A 145 23.64 -18.78 11.82
CA ALA A 145 24.55 -19.57 10.99
C ALA A 145 25.65 -18.69 10.39
N LEU A 146 25.30 -17.51 9.88
CA LEU A 146 26.27 -16.54 9.36
C LEU A 146 27.22 -16.04 10.45
N ALA A 147 26.69 -15.73 11.64
CA ALA A 147 27.49 -15.31 12.79
C ALA A 147 28.49 -16.38 13.28
N LEU A 148 28.17 -17.67 13.09
CA LEU A 148 29.05 -18.79 13.44
C LEU A 148 30.06 -19.12 12.33
N ALA A 149 29.62 -19.09 11.07
CA ALA A 149 30.46 -19.42 9.92
C ALA A 149 31.45 -18.31 9.56
N LEU A 150 31.01 -17.05 9.69
CA LEU A 150 31.78 -15.85 9.39
C LEU A 150 31.67 -14.91 10.59
N PRO A 151 32.46 -15.10 11.65
CA PRO A 151 32.39 -14.20 12.80
C PRO A 151 32.90 -12.80 12.41
N ALA A 152 32.07 -11.77 12.63
CA ALA A 152 32.49 -10.38 12.45
C ALA A 152 33.62 -10.00 13.44
N THR A 153 34.85 -9.96 12.94
CA THR A 153 36.06 -9.58 13.70
C THR A 153 36.33 -8.07 13.60
N SER A 154 36.89 -7.49 14.66
CA SER A 154 37.42 -6.11 14.62
C SER A 154 38.72 -6.06 13.81
N GLN A 155 39.04 -4.87 13.30
CA GLN A 155 40.36 -4.58 12.75
C GLN A 155 41.36 -4.27 13.89
N ALA A 156 42.59 -3.86 13.56
CA ALA A 156 43.55 -3.49 14.58
C ALA A 156 43.04 -2.29 15.41
N PRO A 157 43.52 -2.09 16.65
CA PRO A 157 43.11 -0.95 17.48
C PRO A 157 43.36 0.38 16.78
N ALA A 158 42.46 1.35 16.96
CA ALA A 158 42.63 2.70 16.42
C ALA A 158 43.92 3.36 16.98
N ASP A 159 44.72 3.95 16.09
CA ASP A 159 45.91 4.73 16.41
C ASP A 159 45.91 6.01 15.58
N LEU A 160 45.64 7.15 16.24
CA LEU A 160 45.61 8.46 15.60
C LEU A 160 47.01 8.94 15.14
N GLY A 161 48.08 8.29 15.59
CA GLY A 161 49.46 8.57 15.17
C GLY A 161 49.87 7.84 13.89
N LEU A 162 49.08 6.87 13.42
CA LEU A 162 49.36 6.09 12.21
C LEU A 162 48.44 6.49 11.06
N VAL A 163 49.01 6.54 9.85
CA VAL A 163 48.23 6.70 8.62
C VAL A 163 47.54 5.39 8.32
N LEU A 164 46.22 5.46 8.15
CA LEU A 164 45.39 4.29 7.87
C LEU A 164 45.80 3.63 6.53
N GLY A 165 46.04 2.32 6.57
CA GLY A 165 46.41 1.51 5.41
C GLY A 165 45.20 1.00 4.62
N ARG A 166 45.20 -0.30 4.30
CA ARG A 166 44.03 -0.94 3.65
C ARG A 166 42.96 -1.27 4.69
N ILE A 167 41.81 -0.62 4.57
CA ILE A 167 40.67 -0.80 5.48
C ILE A 167 39.62 -1.68 4.82
N GLY A 168 39.13 -2.70 5.53
CA GLY A 168 37.97 -3.49 5.10
C GLY A 168 36.67 -2.70 5.28
N LEU A 169 36.20 -2.04 4.23
CA LEU A 169 34.93 -1.30 4.27
C LEU A 169 33.72 -2.22 4.17
N ASP A 170 32.70 -1.91 4.97
CA ASP A 170 31.39 -2.54 4.85
C ASP A 170 30.56 -1.85 3.76
N TRP A 171 29.90 -2.65 2.92
CA TRP A 171 29.12 -2.14 1.80
C TRP A 171 27.83 -1.41 2.22
N TYR A 172 27.15 -1.83 3.28
CA TYR A 172 25.80 -1.36 3.60
C TYR A 172 25.77 0.06 4.17
N TYR A 173 26.64 0.34 5.14
CA TYR A 173 26.73 1.65 5.78
C TYR A 173 27.80 2.56 5.15
N LEU A 174 28.91 1.97 4.71
CA LEU A 174 30.13 2.72 4.35
C LEU A 174 30.36 2.80 2.84
N GLY A 175 29.50 2.20 2.02
CA GLY A 175 29.63 2.22 0.55
C GLY A 175 29.66 3.62 -0.06
N THR A 176 29.18 4.65 0.65
CA THR A 176 29.22 6.05 0.21
C THR A 176 30.51 6.78 0.58
N TYR A 177 31.29 6.28 1.55
CA TYR A 177 32.47 6.97 2.08
C TYR A 177 33.60 7.15 1.06
N PRO A 178 33.89 6.17 0.17
CA PRO A 178 34.86 6.37 -0.90
C PRO A 178 34.53 7.53 -1.85
N LEU A 179 33.26 7.94 -1.93
CA LEU A 179 32.87 9.11 -2.75
C LEU A 179 33.46 10.40 -2.20
N ILE A 180 33.80 10.49 -0.91
CA ILE A 180 34.41 11.70 -0.34
C ILE A 180 35.77 11.97 -0.99
N ASP A 181 36.53 10.94 -1.39
CA ASP A 181 37.80 11.12 -2.11
C ASP A 181 37.62 11.59 -3.55
N LEU A 182 36.46 11.32 -4.16
CA LEU A 182 36.16 11.66 -5.55
C LEU A 182 35.50 13.03 -5.71
N ILE A 183 34.53 13.34 -4.84
CA ILE A 183 33.68 14.55 -4.95
C ILE A 183 33.78 15.48 -3.73
N GLY A 184 34.60 15.13 -2.72
CA GLY A 184 34.74 15.88 -1.48
C GLY A 184 33.55 15.70 -0.52
N ALA A 185 33.74 16.08 0.75
CA ALA A 185 32.69 15.98 1.78
C ALA A 185 31.46 16.84 1.45
N ARG A 186 31.67 18.06 0.94
CA ARG A 186 30.59 18.94 0.47
C ARG A 186 29.85 18.36 -0.75
N GLY A 187 30.56 17.71 -1.67
CA GLY A 187 29.95 17.07 -2.83
C GLY A 187 29.08 15.90 -2.42
N LEU A 188 29.56 15.04 -1.52
CA LEU A 188 28.76 13.93 -0.99
C LEU A 188 27.55 14.43 -0.19
N LEU A 189 27.73 15.43 0.67
CA LEU A 189 26.62 16.07 1.41
C LEU A 189 25.57 16.64 0.45
N GLY A 190 26.01 17.32 -0.61
CA GLY A 190 25.14 17.84 -1.67
C GLY A 190 24.38 16.73 -2.39
N LEU A 191 25.05 15.62 -2.75
CA LEU A 191 24.43 14.46 -3.38
C LEU A 191 23.35 13.83 -2.49
N LEU A 192 23.68 13.55 -1.22
CA LEU A 192 22.73 12.98 -0.26
C LEU A 192 21.57 13.94 0.02
N GLY A 193 21.84 15.24 0.07
CA GLY A 193 20.83 16.29 0.19
C GLY A 193 19.88 16.30 -1.00
N VAL A 194 20.40 16.26 -2.23
CA VAL A 194 19.60 16.18 -3.47
C VAL A 194 18.74 14.92 -3.49
N ILE A 195 19.31 13.75 -3.17
CA ILE A 195 18.55 12.49 -3.09
C ILE A 195 17.43 12.61 -2.06
N THR A 196 17.71 13.17 -0.88
CA THR A 196 16.71 13.37 0.17
C THR A 196 15.60 14.32 -0.27
N VAL A 197 15.95 15.45 -0.90
CA VAL A 197 14.99 16.40 -1.45
C VAL A 197 14.12 15.76 -2.51
N ILE A 198 14.70 14.95 -3.42
CA ILE A 198 13.94 14.19 -4.41
C ILE A 198 12.98 13.23 -3.72
N LEU A 199 13.44 12.46 -2.74
CA LEU A 199 12.59 11.53 -2.00
C LEU A 199 11.43 12.25 -1.29
N VAL A 200 11.68 13.40 -0.66
CA VAL A 200 10.64 14.19 0.02
C VAL A 200 9.70 14.89 -0.97
N ALA A 201 10.20 15.33 -2.12
CA ALA A 201 9.43 16.02 -3.16
C ALA A 201 8.66 15.05 -4.08
N LEU A 202 9.04 13.77 -4.13
CA LEU A 202 8.38 12.74 -4.93
C LEU A 202 6.85 12.78 -4.80
N PRO A 203 6.25 12.80 -3.60
CA PRO A 203 4.80 12.86 -3.42
C PRO A 203 4.12 14.11 -3.98
N LEU A 204 4.84 15.24 -4.06
CA LEU A 204 4.33 16.53 -4.53
C LEU A 204 4.24 16.60 -6.06
N MET A 205 5.03 15.79 -6.77
CA MET A 205 4.97 15.78 -8.23
C MET A 205 3.56 15.40 -8.73
N PRO A 206 3.03 16.11 -9.75
CA PRO A 206 1.69 15.87 -10.24
C PRO A 206 1.57 14.43 -10.74
N PRO A 207 0.54 13.68 -10.32
CA PRO A 207 0.30 12.36 -10.88
C PRO A 207 -0.11 12.50 -12.33
N MET A 208 0.20 11.52 -13.16
CA MET A 208 -0.20 11.56 -14.56
C MET A 208 -1.73 11.59 -14.75
N ARG A 209 -2.53 11.09 -13.77
CA ARG A 209 -4.00 11.10 -13.79
C ARG A 209 -4.59 11.12 -12.37
N ARG A 210 -5.37 12.14 -12.00
CA ARG A 210 -6.27 12.11 -10.83
C ARG A 210 -7.72 11.96 -11.31
N PRO A 211 -8.43 10.88 -10.94
CA PRO A 211 -9.86 10.82 -11.17
C PRO A 211 -10.57 11.94 -10.38
N PRO A 212 -11.64 12.56 -10.91
CA PRO A 212 -12.38 13.58 -10.19
C PRO A 212 -12.93 13.03 -8.87
N ALA A 213 -12.96 13.88 -7.85
CA ALA A 213 -13.49 13.56 -6.53
C ALA A 213 -14.97 13.15 -6.60
N ALA A 214 -15.44 12.42 -5.58
CA ALA A 214 -16.85 12.07 -5.46
C ALA A 214 -17.72 13.34 -5.39
N THR A 215 -18.87 13.30 -6.05
CA THR A 215 -19.83 14.41 -6.08
C THR A 215 -21.13 14.01 -5.40
N VAL A 216 -21.76 14.97 -4.73
CA VAL A 216 -23.02 14.78 -4.03
C VAL A 216 -24.15 15.35 -4.87
N ASN A 217 -25.18 14.54 -5.12
CA ASN A 217 -26.43 15.00 -5.71
C ASN A 217 -27.42 15.27 -4.58
N LEU A 218 -27.74 16.55 -4.38
CA LEU A 218 -28.62 17.00 -3.32
C LEU A 218 -30.04 16.40 -3.43
N GLU A 219 -30.61 16.29 -4.62
CA GLU A 219 -31.94 15.69 -4.82
C GLU A 219 -32.03 14.26 -4.25
N PHE A 220 -30.93 13.49 -4.28
CA PHE A 220 -30.86 12.11 -3.81
C PHE A 220 -30.06 11.92 -2.52
N CYS A 221 -29.57 13.01 -1.91
CA CYS A 221 -28.83 12.99 -0.65
C CYS A 221 -29.81 13.15 0.52
N ASN A 222 -29.86 12.14 1.38
CA ASN A 222 -30.71 12.12 2.57
C ASN A 222 -29.98 12.51 3.87
N GLY A 223 -28.70 12.87 3.80
CA GLY A 223 -27.92 13.28 4.98
C GLY A 223 -27.71 12.17 6.03
N CYS A 224 -27.79 10.89 5.66
CA CYS A 224 -27.74 9.76 6.62
C CYS A 224 -26.36 9.42 7.20
N GLU A 225 -25.33 10.23 6.96
CA GLU A 225 -23.95 10.08 7.49
C GLU A 225 -23.17 8.79 7.14
N ARG A 226 -23.76 7.78 6.51
CA ARG A 226 -23.07 6.51 6.16
C ARG A 226 -21.79 6.73 5.35
N CYS A 227 -21.83 7.65 4.40
CA CYS A 227 -20.66 8.00 3.58
C CYS A 227 -19.54 8.68 4.38
N VAL A 228 -19.88 9.36 5.48
CA VAL A 228 -18.92 9.96 6.43
C VAL A 228 -18.24 8.85 7.21
N HIS A 229 -19.02 7.95 7.83
CA HIS A 229 -18.48 6.83 8.61
C HIS A 229 -17.67 5.82 7.79
N ASP A 230 -17.98 5.68 6.50
CA ASP A 230 -17.29 4.72 5.64
C ASP A 230 -16.05 5.33 4.95
N CYS A 231 -15.90 6.65 4.92
CA CYS A 231 -14.77 7.31 4.28
C CYS A 231 -13.50 7.12 5.12
N PRO A 232 -12.52 6.30 4.66
CA PRO A 232 -11.33 6.05 5.46
C PRO A 232 -10.31 7.20 5.38
N TYR A 233 -10.65 8.28 4.68
CA TYR A 233 -9.81 9.46 4.44
C TYR A 233 -10.40 10.73 5.03
N GLU A 234 -11.55 10.63 5.72
CA GLU A 234 -12.28 11.79 6.28
C GLU A 234 -12.59 12.88 5.24
N ALA A 235 -12.66 12.49 3.97
CA ALA A 235 -12.92 13.38 2.84
C ALA A 235 -14.41 13.75 2.72
N VAL A 236 -15.29 13.11 3.48
CA VAL A 236 -16.73 13.40 3.47
C VAL A 236 -17.13 13.90 4.85
N LYS A 237 -17.77 15.06 4.91
CA LYS A 237 -18.31 15.65 6.13
C LYS A 237 -19.81 15.85 5.98
N LEU A 238 -20.52 15.81 7.10
CA LEU A 238 -21.92 16.22 7.14
C LEU A 238 -21.99 17.70 7.49
N VAL A 239 -22.75 18.47 6.73
CA VAL A 239 -22.95 19.91 6.97
C VAL A 239 -24.43 20.25 6.96
N PRO A 240 -24.85 21.34 7.62
CA PRO A 240 -26.21 21.84 7.51
C PRO A 240 -26.55 22.16 6.06
N ARG A 241 -27.75 21.80 5.66
CA ARG A 241 -28.22 21.95 4.30
C ARG A 241 -28.69 23.38 4.03
N THR A 242 -28.45 23.88 2.81
CA THR A 242 -28.82 25.25 2.41
C THR A 242 -29.80 25.33 1.24
N ASP A 243 -30.29 24.20 0.74
CA ASP A 243 -31.12 24.11 -0.47
C ASP A 243 -32.64 24.03 -0.21
N GLY A 244 -33.07 24.03 1.06
CA GLY A 244 -34.47 23.97 1.46
C GLY A 244 -35.16 22.61 1.26
N LEU A 245 -34.42 21.54 0.92
CA LEU A 245 -34.96 20.18 0.79
C LEU A 245 -35.28 19.55 2.16
N PRO A 246 -36.05 18.43 2.22
CA PRO A 246 -36.63 17.91 3.47
C PRO A 246 -35.64 17.47 4.55
N PHE A 247 -34.39 17.16 4.18
CA PHE A 247 -33.38 16.70 5.12
C PHE A 247 -32.56 17.88 5.66
N GLN A 248 -32.29 17.89 6.96
CA GLN A 248 -31.57 18.99 7.62
C GLN A 248 -30.08 19.07 7.26
N HIS A 249 -29.51 17.97 6.78
CA HIS A 249 -28.08 17.85 6.52
C HIS A 249 -27.79 17.35 5.10
N GLU A 250 -26.62 17.73 4.58
CA GLU A 250 -26.06 17.25 3.32
C GLU A 250 -24.65 16.70 3.52
N ALA A 251 -24.26 15.73 2.69
CA ALA A 251 -22.87 15.32 2.60
C ALA A 251 -22.10 16.36 1.76
N ARG A 252 -20.90 16.72 2.21
CA ARG A 252 -19.95 17.55 1.46
C ARG A 252 -18.62 16.83 1.33
N VAL A 253 -18.09 16.80 0.11
CA VAL A 253 -16.82 16.14 -0.20
C VAL A 253 -15.72 17.19 -0.27
N ASP A 254 -14.62 16.97 0.44
CA ASP A 254 -13.37 17.72 0.31
C ASP A 254 -12.52 17.10 -0.81
N PRO A 255 -12.34 17.78 -1.95
CA PRO A 255 -11.57 17.25 -3.08
C PRO A 255 -10.08 17.06 -2.77
N SER A 256 -9.54 17.74 -1.76
CA SER A 256 -8.12 17.64 -1.40
C SER A 256 -7.79 16.33 -0.67
N LEU A 257 -8.77 15.74 0.01
CA LEU A 257 -8.65 14.48 0.75
C LEU A 257 -9.18 13.27 -0.04
N CYS A 258 -10.08 13.50 -1.01
CA CYS A 258 -10.72 12.44 -1.77
C CYS A 258 -9.74 11.72 -2.69
N VAL A 259 -9.57 10.40 -2.52
CA VAL A 259 -8.77 9.55 -3.42
C VAL A 259 -9.60 8.84 -4.50
N SER A 260 -10.88 9.22 -4.65
CA SER A 260 -11.78 8.70 -5.69
C SER A 260 -11.96 7.16 -5.67
N CYS A 261 -11.92 6.55 -4.47
CA CYS A 261 -12.09 5.09 -4.30
C CYS A 261 -13.53 4.59 -4.40
N GLY A 262 -14.53 5.47 -4.30
CA GLY A 262 -15.96 5.13 -4.45
C GLY A 262 -16.61 4.42 -3.24
N ILE A 263 -15.90 4.19 -2.13
CA ILE A 263 -16.45 3.55 -0.92
C ILE A 263 -17.74 4.25 -0.43
N CYS A 264 -17.78 5.58 -0.54
CA CYS A 264 -18.96 6.39 -0.19
C CYS A 264 -20.17 6.08 -1.07
N THR A 265 -19.97 5.74 -2.35
CA THR A 265 -21.02 5.28 -3.27
C THR A 265 -21.58 3.94 -2.82
N GLY A 266 -20.72 3.01 -2.41
CA GLY A 266 -21.14 1.72 -1.86
C GLY A 266 -21.89 1.83 -0.53
N ALA A 267 -21.64 2.89 0.23
CA ALA A 267 -22.33 3.23 1.48
C ALA A 267 -23.67 3.95 1.26
N CYS A 268 -23.89 4.50 0.06
CA CYS A 268 -25.02 5.35 -0.23
C CYS A 268 -26.32 4.52 -0.33
N PRO A 269 -27.34 4.77 0.51
CA PRO A 269 -28.58 3.99 0.48
C PRO A 269 -29.39 4.20 -0.80
N THR A 270 -29.18 5.31 -1.51
CA THR A 270 -29.85 5.60 -2.80
C THR A 270 -29.10 5.01 -4.00
N ALA A 271 -27.91 4.42 -3.81
CA ALA A 271 -27.14 3.71 -4.84
C ALA A 271 -27.71 2.31 -5.12
N THR A 272 -28.93 2.25 -5.68
CA THR A 272 -29.63 0.99 -5.98
C THR A 272 -29.74 0.74 -7.50
N PRO A 273 -29.41 -0.46 -8.00
CA PRO A 273 -29.51 -0.79 -9.42
C PRO A 273 -30.95 -1.03 -9.91
N PHE A 274 -31.92 -1.20 -9.00
CA PHE A 274 -33.29 -1.59 -9.35
C PHE A 274 -34.17 -0.44 -9.90
N ARG A 275 -33.71 0.81 -9.82
CA ARG A 275 -34.48 1.97 -10.29
C ARG A 275 -34.62 1.89 -11.82
N GLN A 276 -35.86 1.92 -12.32
CA GLN A 276 -36.19 1.89 -13.75
C GLN A 276 -36.86 3.17 -14.26
N ARG A 277 -37.46 3.99 -13.36
CA ARG A 277 -38.07 5.29 -13.70
C ARG A 277 -37.25 6.42 -13.09
N GLY A 278 -36.92 7.43 -13.89
CA GLY A 278 -36.09 8.60 -13.50
C GLY A 278 -34.58 8.45 -13.76
N ARG A 279 -33.81 9.50 -13.46
CA ARG A 279 -32.34 9.50 -13.58
C ARG A 279 -31.72 8.50 -12.58
N MET A 280 -30.86 7.60 -13.06
CA MET A 280 -30.12 6.64 -12.22
C MET A 280 -28.92 7.31 -11.57
N VAL A 281 -29.19 8.06 -10.52
CA VAL A 281 -28.21 8.88 -9.80
C VAL A 281 -28.30 8.56 -8.31
N ALA A 282 -27.15 8.32 -7.69
CA ALA A 282 -27.05 8.18 -6.24
C ALA A 282 -26.87 9.55 -5.56
N GLY A 283 -27.13 9.60 -4.26
CA GLY A 283 -26.87 10.81 -3.47
C GLY A 283 -25.40 11.19 -3.40
N ILE A 284 -24.48 10.22 -3.51
CA ILE A 284 -23.04 10.46 -3.65
C ILE A 284 -22.42 9.41 -4.59
N GLU A 285 -21.72 9.85 -5.64
CA GLU A 285 -21.12 8.98 -6.64
C GLU A 285 -19.82 9.53 -7.22
N LEU A 286 -19.04 8.67 -7.89
CA LEU A 286 -17.86 9.07 -8.65
C LEU A 286 -18.30 9.60 -10.03
N PRO A 287 -17.88 10.80 -10.46
CA PRO A 287 -18.30 11.36 -11.75
C PRO A 287 -17.87 10.52 -12.97
N HIS A 288 -16.77 9.79 -12.84
CA HIS A 288 -16.19 8.97 -13.91
C HIS A 288 -16.67 7.51 -13.88
N LEU A 289 -17.43 7.12 -12.85
CA LEU A 289 -18.02 5.79 -12.71
C LEU A 289 -19.29 5.92 -11.85
N ALA A 290 -20.32 6.56 -12.42
CA ALA A 290 -21.57 6.80 -11.73
C ALA A 290 -22.36 5.49 -11.59
N LEU A 291 -23.45 5.52 -10.81
CA LEU A 291 -24.31 4.35 -10.60
C LEU A 291 -24.83 3.75 -11.92
N LYS A 292 -25.18 4.61 -12.87
CA LYS A 292 -25.63 4.21 -14.22
C LYS A 292 -24.55 3.45 -14.99
N ASP A 293 -23.29 3.86 -14.85
CA ASP A 293 -22.16 3.29 -15.58
C ASP A 293 -21.82 1.93 -14.98
N LEU A 294 -21.86 1.82 -13.65
CA LEU A 294 -21.70 0.55 -12.95
C LEU A 294 -22.77 -0.48 -13.36
N ARG A 295 -24.05 -0.05 -13.47
CA ARG A 295 -25.12 -0.93 -13.97
C ARG A 295 -24.90 -1.32 -15.42
N ALA A 296 -24.54 -0.37 -16.29
CA ALA A 296 -24.24 -0.66 -17.69
C ALA A 296 -23.06 -1.63 -17.85
N LEU A 297 -21.99 -1.48 -17.05
CA LEU A 297 -20.86 -2.42 -17.02
C LEU A 297 -21.28 -3.81 -16.56
N THR A 298 -22.13 -3.89 -15.53
CA THR A 298 -22.66 -5.17 -15.02
C THR A 298 -23.53 -5.86 -16.06
N ASP A 299 -24.45 -5.11 -16.68
CA ASP A 299 -25.33 -5.62 -17.74
C ASP A 299 -24.51 -6.06 -18.96
N LYS A 300 -23.47 -5.31 -19.34
CA LYS A 300 -22.54 -5.66 -20.44
C LYS A 300 -21.75 -6.94 -20.12
N ALA A 301 -21.21 -7.05 -18.90
CA ALA A 301 -20.51 -8.25 -18.47
C ALA A 301 -21.43 -9.48 -18.52
N ALA A 302 -22.69 -9.33 -18.12
CA ALA A 302 -23.68 -10.39 -18.17
C ALA A 302 -24.03 -10.82 -19.61
N LEU A 303 -24.14 -9.87 -20.55
CA LEU A 303 -24.43 -10.17 -21.96
C LEU A 303 -23.30 -10.95 -22.66
N GLY A 304 -22.07 -10.79 -22.20
CA GLY A 304 -20.91 -11.52 -22.73
C GLY A 304 -20.79 -12.96 -22.21
N LEU A 305 -21.61 -13.36 -21.22
CA LEU A 305 -21.54 -14.69 -20.62
C LEU A 305 -22.17 -15.75 -21.52
N THR A 306 -21.44 -16.84 -21.73
CA THR A 306 -21.94 -18.03 -22.45
C THR A 306 -21.63 -19.31 -21.67
N GLY A 307 -22.35 -20.39 -21.96
CA GLY A 307 -22.24 -21.67 -21.27
C GLY A 307 -22.96 -21.71 -19.92
N ASP A 308 -22.66 -22.76 -19.14
CA ASP A 308 -23.27 -23.04 -17.84
C ASP A 308 -22.38 -22.59 -16.67
N ARG A 309 -22.99 -22.44 -15.49
CA ARG A 309 -22.31 -22.02 -14.24
C ARG A 309 -21.56 -20.69 -14.44
N ARG A 310 -22.27 -19.71 -14.99
CA ARG A 310 -21.73 -18.39 -15.35
C ARG A 310 -21.50 -17.56 -14.09
N VAL A 311 -20.40 -16.83 -14.02
CA VAL A 311 -20.10 -16.00 -12.85
C VAL A 311 -19.69 -14.60 -13.29
N ILE A 312 -20.05 -13.60 -12.47
CA ILE A 312 -19.50 -12.24 -12.63
C ILE A 312 -18.46 -12.01 -11.54
N ALA A 313 -17.21 -11.85 -11.95
CA ALA A 313 -16.11 -11.44 -11.11
C ALA A 313 -16.04 -9.92 -11.03
N ILE A 314 -16.27 -9.39 -9.83
CA ILE A 314 -16.17 -7.97 -9.50
C ILE A 314 -14.90 -7.76 -8.69
N GLY A 315 -13.97 -6.96 -9.20
CA GLY A 315 -12.73 -6.69 -8.48
C GLY A 315 -12.21 -5.27 -8.62
N CYS A 316 -11.26 -4.92 -7.75
CA CYS A 316 -10.65 -3.60 -7.77
C CYS A 316 -9.46 -3.49 -8.72
N ASP A 317 -9.18 -2.27 -9.17
CA ASP A 317 -8.04 -1.95 -10.06
C ASP A 317 -6.66 -2.24 -9.47
N HIS A 318 -6.58 -2.44 -8.15
CA HIS A 318 -5.36 -2.75 -7.42
C HIS A 318 -5.21 -4.25 -7.07
N GLY A 319 -6.16 -5.10 -7.50
CA GLY A 319 -6.13 -6.54 -7.34
C GLY A 319 -5.46 -7.27 -8.51
N VAL A 320 -5.86 -8.53 -8.72
CA VAL A 320 -5.48 -9.31 -9.91
C VAL A 320 -5.98 -8.62 -11.18
N GLU A 321 -5.19 -8.68 -12.24
CA GLU A 321 -5.65 -8.28 -13.57
C GLU A 321 -6.72 -9.25 -14.11
N LEU A 322 -7.99 -8.86 -14.00
CA LEU A 322 -9.13 -9.70 -14.37
C LEU A 322 -9.26 -9.98 -15.87
N LYS A 323 -8.64 -9.15 -16.73
CA LYS A 323 -8.66 -9.37 -18.19
C LYS A 323 -8.01 -10.70 -18.60
N GLY A 324 -7.10 -11.23 -17.79
CA GLY A 324 -6.39 -12.48 -18.06
C GLY A 324 -7.17 -13.76 -17.75
N LEU A 325 -8.43 -13.69 -17.30
CA LEU A 325 -9.21 -14.87 -16.91
C LEU A 325 -9.77 -15.67 -18.10
N GLY A 326 -9.86 -15.08 -19.31
CA GLY A 326 -10.06 -15.78 -20.60
C GLY A 326 -11.31 -16.66 -20.79
N ASP A 327 -12.08 -16.90 -19.74
CA ASP A 327 -13.19 -17.86 -19.73
C ASP A 327 -14.51 -17.16 -20.12
N PRO A 328 -15.21 -17.64 -21.16
CA PRO A 328 -16.46 -17.03 -21.63
C PRO A 328 -17.63 -17.17 -20.66
N ALA A 329 -17.51 -18.01 -19.62
CA ALA A 329 -18.45 -18.09 -18.51
C ALA A 329 -18.09 -17.16 -17.34
N VAL A 330 -17.03 -16.35 -17.46
CA VAL A 330 -16.58 -15.40 -16.44
C VAL A 330 -16.66 -13.96 -16.96
N GLY A 331 -17.69 -13.24 -16.51
CA GLY A 331 -17.90 -11.82 -16.79
C GLY A 331 -17.09 -10.98 -15.82
N VAL A 332 -16.52 -9.87 -16.29
CA VAL A 332 -15.62 -9.03 -15.47
C VAL A 332 -16.20 -7.63 -15.30
N VAL A 333 -16.26 -7.18 -14.04
CA VAL A 333 -16.57 -5.78 -13.67
C VAL A 333 -15.43 -5.24 -12.82
N ARG A 334 -14.83 -4.14 -13.27
CA ARG A 334 -13.72 -3.47 -12.57
C ARG A 334 -14.21 -2.22 -11.85
N LEU A 335 -13.70 -2.03 -10.63
CA LEU A 335 -13.99 -0.88 -9.79
C LEU A 335 -12.68 -0.23 -9.30
N PRO A 336 -12.66 1.06 -8.97
CA PRO A 336 -11.55 1.67 -8.24
C PRO A 336 -11.29 0.97 -6.89
N CYS A 337 -12.34 0.50 -6.24
CA CYS A 337 -12.28 -0.28 -5.01
C CYS A 337 -13.46 -1.25 -4.94
N THR A 338 -13.25 -2.46 -4.42
CA THR A 338 -14.36 -3.40 -4.18
C THR A 338 -15.36 -2.85 -3.15
N GLY A 339 -14.89 -1.98 -2.23
CA GLY A 339 -15.73 -1.26 -1.28
C GLY A 339 -16.70 -0.25 -1.93
N MET A 340 -16.52 0.08 -3.22
CA MET A 340 -17.47 0.88 -3.99
C MET A 340 -18.76 0.12 -4.30
N LEU A 341 -18.71 -1.21 -4.38
CA LEU A 341 -19.85 -2.04 -4.78
C LEU A 341 -20.99 -1.90 -3.76
N PRO A 342 -22.15 -1.34 -4.12
CA PRO A 342 -23.33 -1.42 -3.28
C PRO A 342 -23.79 -2.89 -3.22
N PRO A 343 -24.09 -3.47 -2.04
CA PRO A 343 -24.51 -4.88 -1.95
C PRO A 343 -25.78 -5.21 -2.73
N SER A 344 -26.60 -4.20 -3.02
CA SER A 344 -27.77 -4.32 -3.89
C SER A 344 -27.44 -4.74 -5.33
N PHE A 345 -26.20 -4.58 -5.79
CA PHE A 345 -25.74 -5.11 -7.07
C PHE A 345 -25.59 -6.63 -7.09
N ILE A 346 -25.18 -7.24 -5.97
CA ILE A 346 -25.11 -8.70 -5.84
C ILE A 346 -26.53 -9.28 -5.94
N ASP A 347 -27.47 -8.66 -5.21
CA ASP A 347 -28.90 -8.98 -5.30
C ASP A 347 -29.44 -8.76 -6.72
N TYR A 348 -29.06 -7.68 -7.40
CA TYR A 348 -29.48 -7.41 -8.78
C TYR A 348 -28.99 -8.48 -9.76
N ILE A 349 -27.71 -8.86 -9.68
CA ILE A 349 -27.12 -9.89 -10.54
C ILE A 349 -27.86 -11.21 -10.41
N LEU A 350 -28.10 -11.66 -9.17
CA LEU A 350 -28.72 -12.95 -8.91
C LEU A 350 -30.25 -12.92 -9.13
N ALA A 351 -30.94 -11.87 -8.69
CA ALA A 351 -32.40 -11.77 -8.82
C ALA A 351 -32.86 -11.51 -10.27
N ARG A 352 -32.02 -10.88 -11.10
CA ARG A 352 -32.27 -10.71 -12.54
C ARG A 352 -31.66 -11.83 -13.40
N ASP A 353 -31.08 -12.85 -12.76
CA ASP A 353 -30.48 -14.01 -13.43
C ASP A 353 -29.41 -13.62 -14.47
N LEU A 354 -28.62 -12.61 -14.13
CA LEU A 354 -27.51 -12.13 -14.96
C LEU A 354 -26.33 -13.08 -14.94
N ALA A 355 -26.12 -13.77 -13.82
CA ALA A 355 -25.10 -14.77 -13.64
C ALA A 355 -25.53 -15.79 -12.59
N ASP A 356 -24.90 -16.96 -12.63
CA ASP A 356 -25.19 -18.07 -11.73
C ASP A 356 -24.47 -17.92 -10.38
N GLY A 357 -23.45 -17.07 -10.30
CA GLY A 357 -22.77 -16.70 -9.05
C GLY A 357 -22.03 -15.36 -9.18
N VAL A 358 -21.65 -14.79 -8.03
CA VAL A 358 -20.86 -13.56 -7.96
C VAL A 358 -19.53 -13.84 -7.27
N VAL A 359 -18.43 -13.42 -7.89
CA VAL A 359 -17.09 -13.53 -7.31
C VAL A 359 -16.63 -12.13 -6.93
N LEU A 360 -16.23 -11.95 -5.68
CA LEU A 360 -15.66 -10.71 -5.17
C LEU A 360 -14.16 -10.91 -4.96
N THR A 361 -13.38 -10.03 -5.56
CA THR A 361 -11.93 -10.10 -5.50
C THR A 361 -11.28 -8.71 -5.43
N GLY A 362 -9.98 -8.64 -5.19
CA GLY A 362 -9.29 -7.37 -5.03
C GLY A 362 -7.87 -7.49 -4.49
N CYS A 363 -7.49 -6.51 -3.67
CA CYS A 363 -6.20 -6.51 -2.96
C CYS A 363 -6.10 -7.74 -2.03
N ALA A 364 -4.91 -8.01 -1.51
CA ALA A 364 -4.79 -8.91 -0.36
C ALA A 364 -5.41 -8.21 0.87
N GLU A 365 -6.03 -8.98 1.77
CA GLU A 365 -6.73 -8.45 2.97
C GLU A 365 -5.87 -7.43 3.72
N GLU A 366 -4.60 -7.76 3.94
CA GLU A 366 -3.64 -6.98 4.73
C GLU A 366 -2.85 -5.95 3.89
N ALA A 367 -3.17 -5.82 2.60
CA ALA A 367 -2.53 -4.87 1.70
C ALA A 367 -3.57 -4.03 0.91
N CYS A 368 -4.74 -3.80 1.51
CA CYS A 368 -5.81 -3.04 0.89
C CYS A 368 -5.34 -1.62 0.53
N GLN A 369 -5.34 -1.29 -0.76
CA GLN A 369 -4.89 0.02 -1.22
C GLN A 369 -5.70 1.16 -0.60
N ASN A 370 -7.03 0.98 -0.55
CA ASN A 370 -7.99 1.99 -0.08
C ASN A 370 -8.39 1.82 1.39
N ARG A 371 -7.45 1.37 2.24
CA ARG A 371 -7.57 1.17 3.70
C ARG A 371 -8.62 0.14 4.12
N ASN A 372 -9.90 0.48 4.03
CA ASN A 372 -11.02 -0.31 4.56
C ASN A 372 -11.87 -0.98 3.48
N GLY A 373 -11.48 -0.91 2.20
CA GLY A 373 -12.29 -1.40 1.08
C GLY A 373 -12.78 -2.84 1.25
N ILE A 374 -11.87 -3.77 1.55
CA ILE A 374 -12.21 -5.19 1.78
C ILE A 374 -13.05 -5.34 3.05
N ALA A 375 -12.62 -4.74 4.16
CA ALA A 375 -13.32 -4.83 5.44
C ALA A 375 -14.78 -4.34 5.37
N TRP A 376 -15.05 -3.26 4.63
CA TRP A 376 -16.40 -2.75 4.40
C TRP A 376 -17.22 -3.66 3.49
N THR A 377 -16.64 -4.18 2.41
CA THR A 377 -17.31 -5.17 1.56
C THR A 377 -17.71 -6.41 2.38
N GLU A 378 -16.78 -6.97 3.14
CA GLU A 378 -17.02 -8.13 4.00
C GLU A 378 -18.11 -7.87 5.04
N ALA A 379 -18.00 -6.77 5.78
CA ALA A 379 -18.97 -6.41 6.82
C ALA A 379 -20.39 -6.20 6.25
N ARG A 380 -20.51 -5.66 5.04
CA ARG A 380 -21.81 -5.49 4.37
C ARG A 380 -22.40 -6.83 3.90
N ILE A 381 -21.59 -7.77 3.42
CA ILE A 381 -22.06 -9.11 3.01
C ILE A 381 -22.53 -9.91 4.21
N GLU A 382 -21.80 -9.82 5.32
CA GLU A 382 -22.09 -10.53 6.56
C GLU A 382 -23.21 -9.90 7.40
N GLY A 383 -23.74 -8.74 7.00
CA GLY A 383 -24.79 -8.06 7.74
C GLY A 383 -24.31 -7.28 8.97
N ARG A 384 -23.00 -7.11 9.14
CA ARG A 384 -22.38 -6.33 10.24
C ARG A 384 -22.32 -4.83 9.96
N ARG A 385 -22.59 -4.40 8.72
CA ARG A 385 -22.51 -2.99 8.31
C ARG A 385 -23.55 -2.62 7.27
N ASP A 386 -24.10 -1.42 7.40
CA ASP A 386 -25.03 -0.82 6.45
C ASP A 386 -24.33 -0.20 5.22
N PRO A 387 -24.97 -0.19 4.03
CA PRO A 387 -26.10 -1.03 3.68
C PRO A 387 -25.66 -2.50 3.66
N TYR A 388 -26.40 -3.40 4.28
CA TYR A 388 -26.07 -4.83 4.27
C TYR A 388 -26.71 -5.56 3.08
N LEU A 389 -26.14 -6.72 2.75
CA LEU A 389 -26.71 -7.63 1.76
C LEU A 389 -28.00 -8.26 2.28
N ARG A 390 -29.10 -8.07 1.54
CA ARG A 390 -30.44 -8.56 1.92
C ARG A 390 -30.43 -10.07 2.20
N GLN A 391 -31.15 -10.51 3.23
CA GLN A 391 -31.20 -11.93 3.65
C GLN A 391 -31.65 -12.90 2.56
N ARG A 392 -32.48 -12.46 1.61
CA ARG A 392 -32.96 -13.27 0.48
C ARG A 392 -31.87 -13.73 -0.50
N VAL A 393 -30.69 -13.11 -0.48
CA VAL A 393 -29.62 -13.42 -1.43
C VAL A 393 -28.91 -14.70 -0.98
N PRO A 394 -28.81 -15.76 -1.78
CA PRO A 394 -28.08 -16.98 -1.39
C PRO A 394 -26.58 -16.69 -1.21
N ARG A 395 -26.04 -16.96 -0.01
CA ARG A 395 -24.63 -16.68 0.34
C ARG A 395 -23.69 -17.67 -0.33
N GLU A 396 -24.16 -18.89 -0.51
CA GLU A 396 -23.53 -19.98 -1.23
C GLU A 396 -23.29 -19.65 -2.72
N ARG A 397 -23.96 -18.62 -3.27
CA ARG A 397 -23.72 -18.10 -4.64
C ARG A 397 -22.78 -16.89 -4.66
N ILE A 398 -22.03 -16.67 -3.59
CA ILE A 398 -21.06 -15.59 -3.47
C ILE A 398 -19.70 -16.16 -3.05
N LEU A 399 -18.71 -16.03 -3.93
CA LEU A 399 -17.31 -16.32 -3.59
C LEU A 399 -16.61 -15.02 -3.17
N ARG A 400 -15.88 -15.08 -2.06
CA ARG A 400 -15.01 -14.00 -1.58
C ARG A 400 -13.58 -14.52 -1.60
N VAL A 401 -12.70 -13.87 -2.35
CA VAL A 401 -11.30 -14.30 -2.49
C VAL A 401 -10.40 -13.09 -2.72
N TRP A 402 -9.40 -12.93 -1.85
CA TRP A 402 -8.54 -11.73 -1.79
C TRP A 402 -7.07 -12.06 -2.05
N PRO A 403 -6.72 -12.51 -3.26
CA PRO A 403 -5.40 -13.07 -3.53
C PRO A 403 -4.33 -12.00 -3.82
N GLY A 404 -4.71 -10.71 -3.85
CA GLY A 404 -3.81 -9.60 -4.16
C GLY A 404 -3.34 -9.58 -5.62
N LYS A 405 -2.40 -8.70 -5.95
CA LYS A 405 -2.00 -8.43 -7.34
C LYS A 405 -1.33 -9.62 -8.04
N THR A 406 -0.62 -10.47 -7.30
CA THR A 406 0.16 -11.60 -7.84
C THR A 406 -0.60 -12.93 -7.83
N GLY A 407 -1.80 -12.98 -7.27
CA GLY A 407 -2.50 -14.22 -7.01
C GLY A 407 -3.42 -14.71 -8.14
N THR A 408 -3.08 -14.46 -9.41
CA THR A 408 -3.90 -14.84 -10.58
C THR A 408 -4.24 -16.32 -10.62
N LYS A 409 -3.26 -17.20 -10.35
CA LYS A 409 -3.47 -18.66 -10.32
C LYS A 409 -4.40 -19.07 -9.18
N ALA A 410 -4.26 -18.46 -8.01
CA ALA A 410 -5.12 -18.72 -6.86
C ALA A 410 -6.56 -18.27 -7.14
N LEU A 411 -6.75 -17.12 -7.79
CA LEU A 411 -8.05 -16.62 -8.21
C LEU A 411 -8.72 -17.57 -9.21
N ALA A 412 -8.00 -17.97 -10.26
CA ALA A 412 -8.54 -18.86 -11.29
C ALA A 412 -9.02 -20.20 -10.70
N ARG A 413 -8.19 -20.83 -9.85
CA ARG A 413 -8.55 -22.08 -9.15
C ARG A 413 -9.76 -21.91 -8.24
N ALA A 414 -9.84 -20.80 -7.51
CA ALA A 414 -10.98 -20.52 -6.63
C ALA A 414 -12.28 -20.32 -7.43
N ILE A 415 -12.21 -19.63 -8.57
CA ILE A 415 -13.36 -19.45 -9.48
C ILE A 415 -13.82 -20.79 -10.03
N GLU A 416 -12.90 -21.63 -10.51
CA GLU A 416 -13.21 -22.95 -11.06
C GLU A 416 -13.88 -23.86 -10.01
N ALA A 417 -13.28 -23.95 -8.82
CA ALA A 417 -13.84 -24.72 -7.70
C ALA A 417 -15.23 -24.20 -7.31
N PHE A 418 -15.41 -22.88 -7.27
CA PHE A 418 -16.70 -22.27 -6.96
C PHE A 418 -17.76 -22.56 -8.03
N ARG A 419 -17.41 -22.44 -9.31
CA ARG A 419 -18.33 -22.78 -10.42
C ARG A 419 -18.82 -24.22 -10.34
N ALA A 420 -17.96 -25.16 -9.95
CA ALA A 420 -18.36 -26.56 -9.78
C ALA A 420 -19.46 -26.74 -8.71
N THR A 421 -19.56 -25.85 -7.73
CA THR A 421 -20.61 -25.86 -6.70
C THR A 421 -21.92 -25.20 -7.15
N LEU A 422 -21.93 -24.48 -8.27
CA LEU A 422 -23.12 -23.81 -8.79
C LEU A 422 -24.02 -24.80 -9.56
N PRO A 423 -25.34 -24.59 -9.54
CA PRO A 423 -26.29 -25.44 -10.27
C PRO A 423 -26.01 -25.41 -11.77
N GLU A 424 -26.17 -26.57 -12.42
CA GLU A 424 -25.85 -26.76 -13.86
C GLU A 424 -26.77 -25.99 -14.81
N GLN A 425 -28.03 -25.77 -14.43
CA GLN A 425 -29.01 -25.20 -15.36
C GLN A 425 -29.12 -23.67 -15.21
N PRO A 426 -28.90 -22.89 -16.29
CA PRO A 426 -29.26 -21.47 -16.31
C PRO A 426 -30.77 -21.34 -16.09
N SER A 427 -31.22 -20.35 -15.31
CA SER A 427 -32.66 -20.20 -15.10
C SER A 427 -33.38 -19.91 -16.43
N ALA A 428 -34.68 -20.22 -16.50
CA ALA A 428 -35.52 -19.97 -17.68
C ALA A 428 -35.48 -18.50 -18.18
N LYS A 429 -35.05 -17.54 -17.33
CA LYS A 429 -34.85 -16.13 -17.71
C LYS A 429 -33.52 -15.88 -18.43
N ALA A 430 -32.44 -16.56 -18.06
CA ALA A 430 -31.15 -16.50 -18.75
C ALA A 430 -31.22 -17.10 -20.16
N ALA A 431 -31.94 -18.21 -20.33
CA ALA A 431 -32.14 -18.84 -21.64
C ALA A 431 -32.79 -17.90 -22.67
N LYS A 432 -33.67 -16.98 -22.23
CA LYS A 432 -34.30 -15.97 -23.10
C LYS A 432 -33.38 -14.79 -23.47
N ARG A 433 -32.23 -14.63 -22.80
CA ARG A 433 -31.29 -13.51 -22.98
C ARG A 433 -30.06 -13.86 -23.82
N GLN A 434 -29.80 -15.15 -24.05
CA GLN A 434 -28.71 -15.54 -24.92
C GLN A 434 -28.98 -15.03 -26.34
N PRO A 435 -28.00 -14.41 -27.02
CA PRO A 435 -28.13 -14.12 -28.44
C PRO A 435 -28.40 -15.44 -29.18
N ALA A 436 -29.34 -15.42 -30.13
CA ALA A 436 -29.65 -16.59 -30.94
C ALA A 436 -28.34 -17.18 -31.51
N PRO A 437 -28.17 -18.51 -31.53
CA PRO A 437 -26.99 -19.12 -32.13
C PRO A 437 -26.83 -18.58 -33.55
N ALA A 438 -25.62 -18.13 -33.89
CA ALA A 438 -25.30 -17.68 -35.24
C ALA A 438 -25.72 -18.78 -36.21
N GLY A 439 -26.68 -18.49 -37.08
CA GLY A 439 -27.17 -19.44 -38.06
C GLY A 439 -26.02 -19.95 -38.93
N PRO A 440 -26.14 -21.18 -39.49
CA PRO A 440 -25.08 -21.76 -40.30
C PRO A 440 -24.68 -20.78 -41.41
N ALA A 441 -23.38 -20.50 -41.49
CA ALA A 441 -22.80 -19.70 -42.56
C ALA A 441 -23.26 -20.30 -43.90
N VAL A 442 -24.00 -19.50 -44.68
CA VAL A 442 -24.38 -19.84 -46.05
C VAL A 442 -23.08 -19.96 -46.83
N THR A 443 -22.63 -21.19 -47.07
CA THR A 443 -21.61 -21.48 -48.08
C THR A 443 -22.28 -21.23 -49.43
N GLY A 444 -22.04 -20.04 -49.99
CA GLY A 444 -22.35 -19.78 -51.38
C GLY A 444 -21.39 -20.55 -52.26
N ASP A 445 -21.91 -21.57 -52.94
CA ASP A 445 -21.26 -22.17 -54.12
C ASP A 445 -21.13 -21.10 -55.21
N GLY A 446 -19.91 -20.97 -55.73
CA GLY A 446 -19.55 -20.24 -56.93
C GLY A 446 -18.38 -20.94 -57.60
#